data_AF-A0A7W0ESC2-F1
#
_entry.id   AF-A0A7W0ESC2-F1
#
_cell.length_a   1.000
_cell.length_b   1.000
_cell.length_c   1.000
_cell.angle_alpha   90.00
_cell.angle_beta   90.00
_cell.angle_gamma   90.00
#
_symmetry.space_group_name_H-M   'P 1'
#
loop_
_entity.id
_entity.type
_entity.pdbx_description
1 polymer ?
#
loop_
_entity_poly.entity_id
_entity_poly.type
_entity_poly.pdbx_seq_one_letter_code
_entity_poly.pdbx_strand_id
1 'polypeptide(L)'
;MIVLILGKNGPKEVDLNRRKAIRERCLNCSGWAVKEVTICMFTDCPLYAFRSGRGKQNAKDRAKAIRDYCLWCCAGQLMEVSKCPSIDCPLFPYRKTKIERSAEIKSLPKKRHIELFSEDKTKAESTNIEE
;
A
#
# COMPACT_ATOMS: atom_id res chain seq x y z
N MET A 1 0.87 3.99 -2.04
CA MET A 1 -0.09 3.62 -3.10
C MET A 1 -1.35 3.19 -2.43
N ILE A 2 -2.48 3.85 -2.69
CA ILE A 2 -3.75 3.52 -2.05
C ILE A 2 -4.38 2.35 -2.79
N VAL A 3 -4.75 1.30 -2.06
CA VAL A 3 -5.38 0.08 -2.59
C VAL A 3 -6.46 -0.41 -1.64
N LEU A 4 -7.43 -1.17 -2.16
CA LEU A 4 -8.41 -1.90 -1.36
C LEU A 4 -7.83 -3.28 -0.98
N ILE A 5 -7.82 -3.62 0.31
CA ILE A 5 -7.38 -4.94 0.80
C ILE A 5 -8.42 -5.54 1.75
N LEU A 6 -8.39 -6.86 1.90
CA LEU A 6 -9.20 -7.55 2.90
C LEU A 6 -8.68 -7.23 4.32
N GLY A 7 -9.55 -6.67 5.16
CA GLY A 7 -9.30 -6.38 6.57
C GLY A 7 -10.08 -7.30 7.53
N LYS A 8 -9.87 -7.12 8.85
CA LYS A 8 -10.56 -7.89 9.90
C LYS A 8 -12.09 -7.79 9.81
N ASN A 9 -12.60 -6.59 9.54
CA ASN A 9 -14.02 -6.27 9.52
C ASN A 9 -14.54 -6.07 8.09
N GLY A 10 -13.85 -6.64 7.09
CA GLY A 10 -14.16 -6.44 5.67
C GLY A 10 -13.11 -5.61 4.93
N PRO A 11 -13.38 -5.27 3.65
CA PRO A 11 -12.46 -4.51 2.80
C PRO A 11 -12.16 -3.12 3.37
N LYS A 12 -10.90 -2.68 3.26
CA LYS A 12 -10.46 -1.36 3.70
C LYS A 12 -9.47 -0.74 2.72
N GLU A 13 -9.52 0.58 2.59
CA GLU A 13 -8.53 1.35 1.83
C GLU A 13 -7.28 1.59 2.67
N VAL A 14 -6.11 1.29 2.09
CA VAL A 14 -4.83 1.45 2.79
C VAL A 14 -3.79 2.05 1.85
N ASP A 15 -3.08 3.08 2.33
CA ASP A 15 -1.83 3.53 1.70
C ASP A 15 -0.73 2.49 1.96
N LEU A 16 -0.57 1.60 1.00
CA LEU A 16 0.25 0.41 1.08
C LEU A 16 1.67 0.68 0.56
N ASN A 17 2.62 0.03 1.24
CA ASN A 17 4.00 -0.15 0.84
C ASN A 17 4.41 -1.60 1.16
N ARG A 18 5.55 -2.09 0.65
CA ARG A 18 5.99 -3.48 0.88
C ARG A 18 6.05 -3.89 2.35
N ARG A 19 6.44 -2.99 3.26
CA ARG A 19 6.52 -3.27 4.70
C ARG A 19 5.12 -3.45 5.31
N LYS A 20 4.19 -2.52 5.02
CA LYS A 20 2.79 -2.61 5.45
C LYS A 20 2.12 -3.84 4.84
N ALA A 21 2.38 -4.14 3.56
CA ALA A 21 1.84 -5.30 2.87
C ALA A 21 2.19 -6.62 3.55
N ILE A 22 3.47 -6.82 3.90
CA ILE A 22 3.90 -8.00 4.66
C ILE A 22 3.17 -8.08 6.00
N ARG A 23 3.10 -6.95 6.73
CA ARG A 23 2.45 -6.90 8.03
C ARG A 23 0.96 -7.27 7.96
N GLU A 24 0.23 -6.70 7.01
CA GLU A 24 -1.19 -6.99 6.75
C GLU A 24 -1.38 -8.46 6.35
N ARG A 25 -0.49 -9.03 5.52
CA ARG A 25 -0.55 -10.46 5.17
C ARG A 25 -0.35 -11.35 6.39
N CYS A 26 0.62 -11.05 7.24
CA CYS A 26 0.85 -11.80 8.47
C CYS A 26 -0.34 -11.68 9.44
N LEU A 27 -0.95 -10.50 9.56
CA LEU A 27 -2.18 -10.34 10.34
C LEU A 27 -3.30 -11.21 9.81
N ASN A 28 -3.56 -11.16 8.50
CA ASN A 28 -4.61 -11.97 7.89
C ASN A 28 -4.37 -13.48 8.08
N CYS A 29 -3.12 -13.94 7.91
CA CYS A 29 -2.71 -15.33 8.16
C CYS A 29 -2.98 -15.77 9.62
N SER A 30 -2.68 -14.91 10.58
CA SER A 30 -2.85 -15.17 12.01
C SER A 30 -4.25 -14.81 12.55
N GLY A 31 -5.28 -14.79 11.70
CA GLY A 31 -6.65 -14.48 12.13
C GLY A 31 -6.80 -13.09 12.77
N TRP A 32 -5.98 -12.12 12.35
CA TRP A 32 -5.89 -10.76 12.88
C TRP A 32 -5.43 -10.64 14.34
N ALA A 33 -4.90 -11.71 14.92
CA ALA A 33 -4.31 -11.68 16.25
C ALA A 33 -2.86 -11.17 16.19
N VAL A 34 -2.61 -10.01 16.80
CA VAL A 34 -1.27 -9.38 16.81
C VAL A 34 -0.24 -10.26 17.54
N LYS A 35 -0.64 -10.90 18.64
CA LYS A 35 0.23 -11.78 19.43
C LYS A 35 0.72 -12.97 18.62
N GLU A 36 -0.18 -13.63 17.89
CA GLU A 36 0.10 -14.77 17.01
C GLU A 36 1.17 -14.47 15.96
N VAL A 37 1.20 -13.25 15.41
CA VAL A 37 2.28 -12.88 14.47
C VAL A 37 3.64 -12.80 15.17
N THR A 38 3.69 -12.35 16.43
CA THR A 38 4.92 -12.26 17.20
C THR A 38 5.46 -13.65 17.52
N ILE A 39 4.58 -14.55 17.97
CA ILE A 39 4.91 -15.92 18.41
C ILE A 39 4.81 -16.98 17.30
N CYS A 40 4.65 -16.56 16.05
CA CYS A 40 4.54 -17.45 14.90
C CYS A 40 5.70 -18.47 14.86
N MET A 41 5.37 -19.76 14.72
CA MET A 41 6.35 -20.84 14.74
C MET A 41 6.91 -21.20 13.35
N PHE A 42 6.32 -20.66 12.28
CA PHE A 42 6.73 -20.90 10.89
C PHE A 42 7.96 -20.04 10.53
N THR A 43 9.12 -20.39 11.09
CA THR A 43 10.38 -19.67 10.89
C THR A 43 10.93 -19.79 9.46
N ASP A 44 10.51 -20.82 8.74
CA ASP A 44 10.81 -21.11 7.34
C ASP A 44 9.98 -20.27 6.35
N CYS A 45 8.91 -19.62 6.82
CA CYS A 45 8.12 -18.72 6.00
C CYS A 45 8.99 -17.58 5.46
N PRO A 46 8.99 -17.31 4.13
CA PRO A 46 9.81 -16.25 3.54
C PRO A 46 9.56 -14.85 4.13
N LEU A 47 8.37 -14.60 4.69
CA LEU A 47 8.01 -13.34 5.33
C LEU A 47 8.43 -13.25 6.81
N TYR A 48 8.89 -14.34 7.42
CA TYR A 48 9.07 -14.46 8.87
C TYR A 48 9.95 -13.33 9.44
N ALA A 49 11.09 -13.04 8.80
CA ALA A 49 12.01 -11.99 9.23
C ALA A 49 11.40 -10.57 9.16
N PHE A 50 10.33 -10.39 8.38
CA PHE A 50 9.72 -9.09 8.09
C PHE A 50 8.35 -8.88 8.73
N ARG A 51 7.78 -9.94 9.34
CA ARG A 51 6.39 -10.02 9.83
C ARG A 51 5.98 -8.93 10.83
N SER A 52 6.93 -8.40 11.61
CA SER A 52 6.67 -7.37 12.63
C SER A 52 6.39 -6.00 12.01
N GLY A 53 6.85 -5.75 10.78
CA GLY A 53 6.78 -4.43 10.14
C GLY A 53 7.57 -3.33 10.86
N ARG A 54 8.50 -3.70 11.76
CA ARG A 54 9.29 -2.77 12.58
C ARG A 54 10.80 -2.95 12.33
N GLY A 55 11.59 -1.97 12.77
CA GLY A 55 13.05 -2.01 12.71
C GLY A 55 13.68 -1.67 11.36
N LYS A 56 15.02 -1.68 11.32
CA LYS A 56 15.80 -1.47 10.11
C LYS A 56 15.77 -2.74 9.28
N GLN A 57 15.13 -2.67 8.11
CA GLN A 57 14.94 -3.80 7.21
C GLN A 57 15.40 -3.39 5.83
N ASN A 58 16.15 -4.24 5.14
CA ASN A 58 16.57 -4.00 3.76
C ASN A 58 15.35 -4.05 2.82
N ALA A 59 15.25 -3.08 1.90
CA ALA A 59 14.16 -3.01 0.95
C ALA A 59 14.22 -4.11 -0.12
N LYS A 60 15.43 -4.50 -0.55
CA LYS A 60 15.63 -5.56 -1.54
C LYS A 60 15.21 -6.91 -0.99
N ASP A 61 15.60 -7.21 0.26
CA ASP A 61 15.27 -8.49 0.90
C ASP A 61 13.77 -8.62 1.13
N ARG A 62 13.07 -7.54 1.53
CA ARG A 62 11.61 -7.53 1.59
C ARG A 62 10.97 -7.83 0.23
N ALA A 63 11.48 -7.21 -0.83
CA ALA A 63 10.95 -7.44 -2.18
C ALA A 63 11.18 -8.89 -2.65
N LYS A 64 12.32 -9.49 -2.29
CA LYS A 64 12.59 -10.91 -2.55
C LYS A 64 11.64 -11.80 -1.73
N ALA A 65 11.53 -11.57 -0.43
CA ALA A 65 10.67 -12.32 0.48
C ALA A 65 9.20 -12.37 0.04
N ILE A 66 8.66 -11.26 -0.46
CA ILE A 66 7.28 -11.22 -0.99
C ILE A 66 7.13 -12.18 -2.18
N ARG A 67 8.08 -12.15 -3.13
CA ARG A 67 8.02 -13.02 -4.32
C ARG A 67 8.18 -14.49 -3.94
N ASP A 68 9.12 -14.80 -3.06
CA ASP A 68 9.34 -16.16 -2.55
C ASP A 68 8.09 -16.68 -1.82
N TYR A 69 7.44 -15.83 -1.00
CA TYR A 69 6.19 -16.19 -0.33
C TYR A 69 5.05 -16.42 -1.32
N CYS A 70 4.89 -15.56 -2.33
CA CYS A 70 3.86 -15.76 -3.34
C CYS A 70 4.09 -17.05 -4.13
N LEU A 71 5.35 -17.36 -4.45
CA LEU A 71 5.71 -18.61 -5.10
C LEU A 71 5.36 -19.83 -4.23
N TRP A 72 5.71 -19.78 -2.94
CA TRP A 72 5.34 -20.82 -1.96
C TRP A 72 3.81 -20.98 -1.83
N CYS A 73 3.09 -19.87 -1.70
CA CYS A 73 1.62 -19.83 -1.61
C CYS A 73 0.94 -20.43 -2.85
N CYS A 74 1.56 -20.30 -4.02
CA CYS A 74 1.10 -20.88 -5.29
C CYS A 74 1.81 -22.21 -5.62
N ALA A 75 2.25 -22.97 -4.60
CA ALA A 75 2.85 -24.30 -4.73
C ALA A 75 4.02 -24.38 -5.74
N GLY A 76 4.85 -23.34 -5.80
CA GLY A 76 6.02 -23.28 -6.69
C GLY A 76 5.69 -22.89 -8.13
N GLN A 77 4.45 -22.57 -8.47
CA GLN A 77 4.05 -22.29 -9.84
C GLN A 77 4.04 -20.79 -10.15
N LEU A 78 5.02 -20.32 -10.92
CA LEU A 78 5.13 -18.91 -11.31
C LEU A 78 3.93 -18.39 -12.12
N MET A 79 3.32 -19.25 -12.95
CA MET A 79 2.13 -18.87 -13.72
C MET A 79 0.93 -18.59 -12.81
N GLU A 80 0.75 -19.41 -11.77
CA GLU A 80 -0.29 -19.21 -10.75
C GLU A 80 -0.07 -17.92 -9.95
N VAL A 81 1.17 -17.55 -9.64
CA VAL A 81 1.47 -16.23 -9.04
C VAL A 81 0.99 -15.10 -9.96
N SER A 82 1.22 -15.23 -11.27
CA SER A 82 0.81 -14.21 -12.24
C SER A 82 -0.71 -14.08 -12.34
N LYS A 83 -1.40 -15.23 -12.38
CA LYS A 83 -2.85 -15.37 -12.55
C LYS A 83 -3.66 -15.42 -11.23
N CYS A 84 -2.99 -15.26 -10.09
CA CYS A 84 -3.62 -15.32 -8.77
C CYS A 84 -4.85 -14.39 -8.71
N PRO A 85 -6.05 -14.89 -8.35
CA PRO A 85 -7.28 -14.11 -8.36
C PRO A 85 -7.46 -13.19 -7.14
N SER A 86 -6.62 -13.34 -6.10
CA SER A 86 -6.73 -12.60 -4.84
C SER A 86 -6.26 -11.15 -4.96
N ILE A 87 -7.01 -10.32 -5.69
CA ILE A 87 -6.71 -8.90 -5.91
C ILE A 87 -6.67 -8.07 -4.63
N ASP A 88 -7.40 -8.52 -3.61
CA ASP A 88 -7.54 -7.93 -2.27
C ASP A 88 -6.42 -8.38 -1.30
N CYS A 89 -5.55 -9.28 -1.74
CA CYS A 89 -4.38 -9.68 -0.99
C CYS A 89 -3.40 -8.49 -0.88
N PRO A 90 -2.93 -8.14 0.33
CA PRO A 90 -1.99 -7.03 0.50
C PRO A 90 -0.66 -7.22 -0.24
N LEU A 91 -0.28 -8.46 -0.58
CA LEU A 91 0.93 -8.71 -1.37
C LEU A 91 0.72 -8.59 -2.88
N PHE A 92 -0.53 -8.55 -3.35
CA PHE A 92 -0.87 -8.61 -4.77
C PHE A 92 -0.10 -7.59 -5.62
N PRO A 93 0.02 -6.30 -5.24
CA PRO A 93 0.76 -5.32 -6.04
C PRO A 93 2.28 -5.57 -6.12
N TYR A 94 2.81 -6.38 -5.21
CA TYR A 94 4.25 -6.61 -5.04
C TYR A 94 4.68 -8.05 -5.36
N ARG A 95 3.76 -8.91 -5.81
CA ARG A 95 4.01 -10.33 -6.12
C ARG A 95 4.95 -10.55 -7.31
N LYS A 96 5.08 -9.55 -8.18
CA LYS A 96 5.97 -9.52 -9.35
C LYS A 96 7.14 -8.58 -9.12
N THR A 97 8.15 -8.66 -9.97
CA THR A 97 9.32 -7.76 -9.93
C THR A 97 8.92 -6.30 -10.15
N LYS A 98 8.04 -6.04 -11.12
CA LYS A 98 7.42 -4.73 -11.33
C LYS A 98 6.19 -4.60 -10.43
N ILE A 99 5.98 -3.41 -9.88
CA ILE A 99 4.79 -3.11 -9.08
C ILE A 99 3.57 -3.16 -10.01
N GLU A 100 2.59 -3.97 -9.64
CA GLU A 100 1.32 -4.07 -10.35
C GLU A 100 0.35 -3.02 -9.82
N ARG A 101 -0.04 -2.07 -10.66
CA ARG A 101 -0.86 -0.91 -10.28
C ARG A 101 -2.34 -1.06 -10.65
N SER A 102 -2.77 -2.25 -11.08
CA SER A 102 -4.17 -2.55 -11.42
C SER A 102 -5.12 -2.37 -10.23
N ALA A 103 -4.62 -2.56 -9.01
CA ALA A 103 -5.38 -2.38 -7.77
C ALA A 103 -5.26 -0.95 -7.17
N GLU A 104 -4.53 -0.04 -7.81
CA GLU A 104 -4.32 1.33 -7.30
C GLU A 104 -5.60 2.16 -7.48
N ILE A 105 -6.15 2.64 -6.36
CA ILE A 105 -7.25 3.59 -6.35
C ILE A 105 -6.66 4.97 -6.68
N LYS A 106 -7.03 5.52 -7.83
CA LYS A 106 -6.70 6.89 -8.21
C LYS A 106 -7.61 7.85 -7.46
N SER A 107 -7.33 8.11 -6.18
CA SER A 107 -8.02 9.18 -5.46
C SER A 107 -7.64 10.54 -6.07
N LEU A 108 -8.62 11.42 -6.26
CA LEU A 108 -8.38 12.85 -6.54
C LEU A 108 -7.42 13.44 -5.49
N PRO A 109 -6.55 14.39 -5.87
CA PRO A 109 -5.56 14.94 -4.96
C PRO A 109 -6.26 15.53 -3.71
N LYS A 110 -5.83 15.10 -2.52
CA LYS A 110 -6.12 15.85 -1.28
C LYS A 110 -5.75 17.30 -1.54
N LYS A 111 -6.70 18.23 -1.37
CA LYS A 111 -6.45 19.67 -1.36
C LYS A 111 -5.31 19.93 -0.38
N ARG A 112 -4.08 20.04 -0.88
CA ARG A 112 -2.99 20.71 -0.17
C ARG A 112 -3.33 22.19 -0.28
N HIS A 113 -3.24 22.90 0.83
CA HIS A 113 -3.58 24.33 0.98
C HIS A 113 -3.43 25.07 -0.36
N ILE A 114 -4.55 25.53 -0.91
CA ILE A 114 -4.52 26.64 -1.85
C ILE A 114 -4.10 27.83 -0.97
N GLU A 115 -2.84 28.24 -1.08
CA GLU A 115 -2.45 29.57 -0.65
C GLU A 115 -3.27 30.53 -1.52
N LEU A 116 -4.16 31.29 -0.87
CA LEU A 116 -4.83 32.40 -1.52
C LEU A 116 -3.76 33.36 -1.99
N PHE A 117 -3.57 33.45 -3.31
CA PHE A 117 -2.94 34.62 -3.91
C PHE A 117 -3.87 35.80 -3.59
N SER A 118 -3.44 36.63 -2.64
CA SER A 118 -4.05 37.94 -2.41
C SER A 118 -3.84 38.77 -3.66
N GLU A 119 -4.93 39.05 -4.38
CA GLU A 119 -4.92 39.99 -5.49
C GLU A 119 -4.56 41.38 -4.96
N ASP A 120 -3.37 41.85 -5.34
CA ASP A 120 -2.96 43.24 -5.18
C ASP A 120 -3.95 44.13 -5.94
N LYS A 121 -4.67 44.98 -5.20
CA LYS A 121 -5.54 46.01 -5.75
C LYS A 121 -4.71 47.03 -6.52
N THR A 122 -4.63 46.89 -7.83
CA THR A 122 -4.23 47.99 -8.72
C THR A 122 -5.42 48.94 -8.92
N LYS A 123 -5.14 50.22 -8.65
CA LYS A 123 -6.03 51.37 -8.84
C LYS A 123 -6.52 51.44 -10.29
N ALA A 124 -7.79 51.75 -10.49
CA ALA A 124 -8.29 52.35 -11.72
C ALA A 124 -9.21 53.53 -11.38
N GLU A 125 -8.63 54.68 -11.65
CA GLU A 125 -9.16 56.03 -11.77
C GLU A 125 -10.38 56.06 -12.72
N SER A 126 -11.44 56.76 -12.34
CA SER A 126 -12.43 57.26 -13.29
C SER A 126 -12.89 58.64 -12.86
N THR A 127 -12.30 59.61 -13.55
CA THR A 127 -12.84 60.93 -13.84
C THR A 127 -14.32 60.85 -14.23
N ASN A 128 -15.16 61.69 -13.65
CA ASN A 128 -16.41 62.12 -14.29
C ASN A 128 -16.51 63.64 -14.17
N ILE A 129 -16.55 64.26 -15.35
CA ILE A 129 -16.82 65.66 -15.66
C ILE A 129 -18.30 65.73 -16.12
N GLU A 130 -18.97 66.85 -15.80
CA GLU A 130 -20.28 67.34 -16.32
C GLU A 130 -21.53 66.55 -15.87
N GLU A 131 -22.65 67.15 -15.42
CA GLU A 131 -23.31 68.44 -15.71
C GLU A 131 -23.60 69.33 -14.47
#